data_AF-A0A966ZBT8-F1
#
_entry.id   AF-A0A966ZBT8-F1
#
_cell.length_a   1.000
_cell.length_b   1.000
_cell.length_c   1.000
_cell.angle_alpha   90.00
_cell.angle_beta   90.00
_cell.angle_gamma   90.00
#
_symmetry.space_group_name_H-M   'P 1'
#
loop_
_entity.id
_entity.type
_entity.pdbx_description
1 polymer ?
#
loop_
_entity_poly.entity_id
_entity_poly.type
_entity_poly.pdbx_seq_one_letter_code
_entity_poly.pdbx_strand_id
1 'polypeptide(L)'
;MRIISERRVRDFGDQYSDSALALANWKRAVRAAGWRHQSEVKAQFSDSDLVGERTVFNIANNRYSLIAFINFQAGILYIKEILPHKDLRQGALEAMTTLTHTISGPSGMDVRRYGRLLAKCTPKVIETEDENEEALAVVESLMSRGEADLDTEEQALLGLLGTLIEQFEKKAYPLSGGDPVGALEVLMAGKCLRAVDLAETLGSRAKVSEILSRKRPISKDQARKLGEFFKVSPAAFI
;
A
#
# COMPACT_ATOMS: atom_id res chain seq x y z
N MET A 1 12.21 0.90 -3.84
CA MET A 1 11.44 1.70 -4.81
C MET A 1 10.04 1.14 -4.95
N ARG A 2 9.02 1.97 -5.17
CA ARG A 2 7.64 1.54 -5.46
C ARG A 2 7.49 1.23 -6.95
N ILE A 3 7.10 0.00 -7.27
CA ILE A 3 6.87 -0.44 -8.66
C ILE A 3 5.42 -0.18 -9.03
N ILE A 4 5.17 0.39 -10.20
CA ILE A 4 3.85 0.60 -10.79
C ILE A 4 3.75 -0.20 -12.09
N SER A 5 2.55 -0.72 -12.39
CA SER A 5 2.26 -1.61 -13.52
C SER A 5 2.81 -3.04 -13.38
N GLU A 6 2.78 -3.59 -12.16
CA GLU A 6 3.23 -4.96 -11.90
C GLU A 6 2.44 -6.06 -12.62
N ARG A 7 1.22 -5.74 -13.10
CA ARG A 7 0.46 -6.65 -13.99
C ARG A 7 1.32 -7.07 -15.19
N ARG A 8 2.08 -6.15 -15.80
CA ARG A 8 2.95 -6.47 -16.94
C ARG A 8 3.98 -7.55 -16.61
N VAL A 9 4.52 -7.53 -15.40
CA VAL A 9 5.49 -8.55 -14.95
C VAL A 9 4.82 -9.91 -14.79
N ARG A 10 3.61 -9.94 -14.26
CA ARG A 10 2.83 -11.18 -14.08
C ARG A 10 2.47 -11.77 -15.44
N ASP A 11 1.76 -10.99 -16.26
CA ASP A 11 1.25 -11.44 -17.55
C ASP A 11 2.39 -11.91 -18.47
N PHE A 12 3.51 -11.17 -18.49
CA PHE A 12 4.69 -11.59 -19.25
C PHE A 12 5.34 -12.85 -18.69
N GLY A 13 5.43 -12.99 -17.36
CA GLY A 13 5.96 -14.19 -16.71
C GLY A 13 5.09 -15.44 -16.94
N ASP A 14 3.77 -15.27 -17.03
CA ASP A 14 2.83 -16.34 -17.35
C ASP A 14 2.96 -16.78 -18.82
N GLN A 15 3.19 -15.83 -19.73
CA GLN A 15 3.42 -16.10 -21.15
C GLN A 15 4.81 -16.70 -21.43
N TYR A 16 5.85 -16.17 -20.77
CA TYR A 16 7.25 -16.56 -20.90
C TYR A 16 7.75 -17.11 -19.56
N SER A 17 7.40 -18.36 -19.26
CA SER A 17 7.67 -19.00 -17.98
C SER A 17 9.16 -19.03 -17.59
N ASP A 18 10.04 -19.04 -18.58
CA ASP A 18 11.50 -18.97 -18.44
C ASP A 18 12.01 -17.59 -17.96
N SER A 19 11.15 -16.56 -17.97
CA SER A 19 11.42 -15.22 -17.43
C SER A 19 10.95 -15.05 -15.98
N ALA A 20 10.04 -15.90 -15.50
CA ALA A 20 9.30 -15.69 -14.25
C ALA A 20 10.21 -15.55 -13.02
N LEU A 21 11.22 -16.41 -12.87
CA LEU A 21 12.17 -16.35 -11.77
C LEU A 21 13.04 -15.08 -11.83
N ALA A 22 13.53 -14.72 -13.02
CA ALA A 22 14.34 -13.52 -13.22
C ALA A 22 13.54 -12.25 -12.89
N LEU A 23 12.28 -12.19 -13.34
CA LEU A 23 11.36 -11.10 -13.06
C LEU A 23 11.00 -11.01 -11.57
N ALA A 24 10.81 -12.15 -10.88
CA ALA A 24 10.58 -12.17 -9.44
C ALA A 24 11.79 -11.63 -8.66
N ASN A 25 13.00 -12.04 -9.04
CA ASN A 25 14.24 -11.55 -8.44
C ASN A 25 14.46 -10.06 -8.70
N TRP A 26 14.25 -9.61 -9.94
CA TRP A 26 14.31 -8.20 -10.30
C TRP A 26 13.34 -7.35 -9.47
N LYS A 27 12.08 -7.78 -9.34
CA LYS A 27 11.08 -7.10 -8.50
C LYS A 27 11.55 -6.97 -7.05
N ARG A 28 12.05 -8.06 -6.46
CA ARG A 28 12.55 -8.07 -5.08
C ARG A 28 13.69 -7.07 -4.89
N ALA A 29 14.66 -7.07 -5.82
CA ALA A 29 15.80 -6.15 -5.78
C ALA A 29 15.37 -4.68 -5.90
N VAL A 30 14.49 -4.34 -6.84
CA VAL A 30 13.96 -2.97 -7.03
C VAL A 30 13.14 -2.51 -5.82
N ARG A 31 12.33 -3.39 -5.22
CA ARG A 31 11.57 -3.06 -4.01
C ARG A 31 12.48 -2.68 -2.85
N ALA A 32 13.57 -3.43 -2.67
CA ALA A 32 14.57 -3.18 -1.63
C ALA A 32 15.47 -1.96 -1.91
N ALA A 33 15.52 -1.48 -3.15
CA ALA A 33 16.40 -0.38 -3.53
C ALA A 33 15.92 0.98 -2.98
N GLY A 34 16.87 1.82 -2.53
CA GLY A 34 16.62 3.19 -2.06
C GLY A 34 17.17 4.25 -3.02
N TRP A 35 17.04 4.03 -4.34
CA TRP A 35 17.76 4.83 -5.33
C TRP A 35 17.35 6.30 -5.32
N ARG A 36 18.34 7.18 -5.36
CA ARG A 36 18.15 8.63 -5.48
C ARG A 36 18.61 9.18 -6.83
N HIS A 37 19.45 8.44 -7.54
CA HIS A 37 20.01 8.86 -8.83
C HIS A 37 20.25 7.66 -9.77
N GLN A 38 20.32 7.94 -11.09
CA GLN A 38 20.54 6.91 -12.12
C GLN A 38 21.86 6.14 -11.96
N SER A 39 22.90 6.77 -11.40
CA SER A 39 24.19 6.13 -11.14
C SER A 39 24.06 4.91 -10.22
N GLU A 40 23.17 4.97 -9.23
CA GLU A 40 22.93 3.88 -8.28
C GLU A 40 22.20 2.71 -8.94
N VAL A 41 21.32 3.00 -9.90
CA VAL A 41 20.68 1.98 -10.75
C VAL A 41 21.74 1.25 -11.55
N LYS A 42 22.64 1.98 -12.21
CA LYS A 42 23.74 1.40 -13.01
C LYS A 42 24.75 0.65 -12.15
N ALA A 43 24.98 1.08 -10.91
CA ALA A 43 25.86 0.37 -9.97
C ALA A 43 25.27 -0.98 -9.55
N GLN A 44 23.95 -1.06 -9.33
CA GLN A 44 23.28 -2.30 -8.94
C GLN A 44 22.94 -3.21 -10.14
N PHE A 45 22.62 -2.62 -11.28
CA PHE A 45 22.31 -3.29 -12.54
C PHE A 45 23.28 -2.78 -13.61
N SER A 46 24.49 -3.31 -13.63
CA SER A 46 25.58 -2.87 -14.53
C SER A 46 25.24 -3.03 -16.01
N ASP A 47 24.36 -3.97 -16.33
CA ASP A 47 23.83 -4.27 -17.65
C ASP A 47 22.62 -3.42 -18.03
N SER A 48 22.14 -2.52 -17.14
CA SER A 48 21.05 -1.59 -17.47
C SER A 48 21.53 -0.42 -18.31
N ASP A 49 20.70 0.05 -19.24
CA ASP A 49 21.03 1.17 -20.11
C ASP A 49 20.04 2.32 -19.93
N LEU A 50 20.53 3.55 -20.08
CA LEU A 50 19.69 4.75 -20.12
C LEU A 50 19.52 5.18 -21.59
N VAL A 51 18.27 5.16 -22.07
CA VAL A 51 17.91 5.57 -23.43
C VAL A 51 16.89 6.70 -23.34
N GLY A 52 17.38 7.93 -23.49
CA GLY A 52 16.60 9.14 -23.18
C GLY A 52 16.27 9.16 -21.68
N GLU A 53 14.99 9.24 -21.33
CA GLU A 53 14.50 9.23 -19.94
C GLU A 53 14.13 7.82 -19.43
N ARG A 54 14.41 6.78 -20.22
CA ARG A 54 14.00 5.40 -19.94
C ARG A 54 15.19 4.57 -19.52
N THR A 55 15.01 3.80 -18.46
CA THR A 55 15.97 2.77 -18.05
C THR A 55 15.54 1.42 -18.61
N VAL A 56 16.44 0.79 -19.35
CA VAL A 56 16.28 -0.55 -19.92
C VAL A 56 17.02 -1.54 -19.02
N PHE A 57 16.31 -2.50 -18.46
CA PHE A 57 16.88 -3.60 -17.69
C PHE A 57 16.94 -4.86 -18.52
N ASN A 58 18.06 -5.57 -18.45
CA ASN A 58 18.16 -6.89 -19.05
C ASN A 58 17.62 -7.96 -18.10
N ILE A 59 16.82 -8.87 -18.64
CA ILE A 59 16.14 -9.92 -17.89
C ILE A 59 16.45 -11.28 -18.51
N ALA A 60 16.65 -12.27 -17.64
CA ALA A 60 16.91 -13.66 -18.00
C ALA A 60 18.06 -13.84 -19.00
N ASN A 61 19.25 -13.31 -18.65
CA ASN A 61 20.47 -13.35 -19.46
C ASN A 61 20.30 -12.66 -20.83
N ASN A 62 19.84 -11.40 -20.81
CA ASN A 62 19.62 -10.55 -22.00
C ASN A 62 18.61 -11.12 -23.02
N ARG A 63 17.73 -12.06 -22.62
CA ARG A 63 16.69 -12.58 -23.50
C ARG A 63 15.51 -11.62 -23.61
N TYR A 64 15.25 -10.89 -22.53
CA TYR A 64 14.16 -9.92 -22.46
C TYR A 64 14.68 -8.58 -21.96
N SER A 65 14.00 -7.51 -22.37
CA SER A 65 14.27 -6.15 -21.97
C SER A 65 13.04 -5.57 -21.32
N LEU A 66 13.22 -5.05 -20.11
CA LEU A 66 12.19 -4.35 -19.34
C LEU A 66 12.47 -2.85 -19.42
N ILE A 67 11.55 -2.11 -20.01
CA ILE A 67 11.65 -0.67 -20.19
C ILE A 67 10.87 0.01 -19.07
N ALA A 68 11.52 0.89 -18.31
CA ALA A 68 10.91 1.60 -17.21
C ALA A 68 11.25 3.09 -17.18
N PHE A 69 10.33 3.89 -16.68
CA PHE A 69 10.58 5.26 -16.24
C PHE A 69 10.82 5.26 -14.73
N ILE A 70 11.79 6.05 -14.27
CA ILE A 70 12.13 6.15 -12.86
C ILE A 70 11.99 7.61 -12.42
N ASN A 71 11.14 7.85 -11.42
CA ASN A 71 11.09 9.12 -10.71
C ASN A 71 11.74 8.93 -9.33
N PHE A 72 12.99 9.39 -9.20
CA PHE A 72 13.78 9.20 -7.98
C PHE A 72 13.22 9.97 -6.78
N GLN A 73 12.74 11.20 -7.00
CA GLN A 73 12.19 12.02 -5.93
C GLN A 73 10.92 11.40 -5.34
N ALA A 74 10.04 10.87 -6.19
CA ALA A 74 8.85 10.16 -5.75
C ALA A 74 9.13 8.71 -5.33
N GLY A 75 10.34 8.19 -5.55
CA GLY A 75 10.69 6.79 -5.29
C GLY A 75 9.90 5.79 -6.14
N ILE A 76 9.44 6.19 -7.34
CA ILE A 76 8.55 5.41 -8.21
C ILE A 76 9.31 4.88 -9.42
N LEU A 77 9.06 3.62 -9.77
CA LEU A 77 9.43 3.00 -11.04
C LEU A 77 8.17 2.54 -11.77
N TYR A 78 7.92 3.08 -12.95
CA TYR A 78 6.82 2.69 -13.83
C TYR A 78 7.33 1.80 -14.95
N ILE A 79 6.87 0.55 -14.99
CA ILE A 79 7.20 -0.40 -16.06
C ILE A 79 6.38 -0.01 -17.28
N LYS A 80 7.01 0.49 -18.34
CA LYS A 80 6.33 0.81 -19.60
C LYS A 80 5.99 -0.45 -20.38
N GLU A 81 6.96 -1.35 -20.52
CA GLU A 81 6.85 -2.54 -21.35
C GLU A 81 7.90 -3.60 -21.00
N ILE A 82 7.62 -4.86 -21.32
CA ILE A 82 8.57 -5.98 -21.27
C ILE A 82 8.47 -6.69 -22.61
N LEU A 83 9.60 -6.89 -23.28
CA LEU A 83 9.66 -7.47 -24.62
C LEU A 83 10.91 -8.34 -24.80
N PRO A 84 10.92 -9.28 -25.75
CA PRO A 84 12.16 -9.94 -26.18
C PRO A 84 13.21 -8.93 -26.64
N HIS A 85 14.47 -9.16 -26.30
CA HIS A 85 15.57 -8.23 -26.58
C HIS A 85 15.70 -7.87 -28.07
N LYS A 86 15.41 -8.84 -28.95
CA LYS A 86 15.39 -8.65 -30.41
C LYS A 86 14.40 -7.59 -30.90
N ASP A 87 13.36 -7.30 -30.12
CA ASP A 87 12.25 -6.42 -30.52
C ASP A 87 12.46 -4.97 -30.03
N LEU A 88 13.59 -4.69 -29.35
CA LEU A 88 13.95 -3.36 -28.84
C LEU A 88 13.98 -2.25 -29.91
N ARG A 89 14.25 -2.58 -31.17
CA ARG A 89 14.26 -1.58 -32.27
C ARG A 89 12.86 -1.07 -32.63
N GLN A 90 11.82 -1.86 -32.38
CA GLN A 90 10.45 -1.54 -32.79
C GLN A 90 9.71 -0.72 -31.73
N GLY A 91 9.88 -1.04 -30.44
CA GLY A 91 9.25 -0.30 -29.33
C GLY A 91 9.73 1.14 -29.13
N ALA A 92 10.92 1.49 -29.65
CA ALA A 92 11.47 2.84 -29.57
C ALA A 92 10.74 3.86 -30.50
N LEU A 93 10.10 3.39 -31.58
CA LEU A 93 9.49 4.25 -32.60
C LEU A 93 8.02 4.59 -32.31
N GLU A 94 7.29 3.69 -31.63
CA GLU A 94 5.85 3.86 -31.32
C GLU A 94 5.60 4.74 -30.08
N ALA A 95 6.60 4.88 -29.20
CA ALA A 95 6.49 5.65 -27.96
C ALA A 95 6.53 7.19 -28.16
N MET A 96 6.65 7.67 -29.39
CA MET A 96 6.86 9.10 -29.71
C MET A 96 5.61 9.81 -30.26
N THR A 97 4.52 9.09 -30.55
CA THR A 97 3.47 9.62 -31.46
C THR A 97 2.06 9.73 -30.88
N THR A 98 1.84 9.54 -29.58
CA THR A 98 0.45 9.58 -29.06
C THR A 98 0.32 10.38 -27.78
N LEU A 99 0.27 11.70 -27.93
CA LEU A 99 -0.40 12.59 -26.98
C LEU A 99 -1.26 13.57 -27.78
N THR A 100 -2.43 13.12 -28.23
CA THR A 100 -3.46 14.01 -28.75
C THR A 100 -4.80 13.68 -28.10
N HIS A 101 -5.25 14.69 -27.35
CA HIS A 101 -6.58 14.94 -26.80
C HIS A 101 -7.65 13.86 -26.88
N THR A 102 -8.26 13.61 -25.72
CA THR A 102 -9.71 13.69 -25.61
C THR A 102 -10.05 14.37 -24.28
N ILE A 103 -10.76 15.50 -24.32
CA ILE A 103 -11.32 16.19 -23.14
C ILE A 103 -12.67 15.55 -22.81
N SER A 104 -12.68 14.23 -22.70
CA SER A 104 -13.69 13.47 -21.99
C SER A 104 -12.96 12.87 -20.82
N GLY A 105 -13.41 13.21 -19.60
CA GLY A 105 -12.86 12.60 -18.41
C GLY A 105 -12.93 11.08 -18.51
N PRO A 106 -11.98 10.34 -17.91
CA PRO A 106 -12.09 8.90 -17.82
C PRO A 106 -13.48 8.53 -17.29
N SER A 107 -14.12 7.54 -17.93
CA SER A 107 -15.37 6.94 -17.46
C SER A 107 -16.63 7.84 -17.48
N GLY A 108 -16.65 8.94 -18.23
CA GLY A 108 -17.87 9.76 -18.40
C GLY A 108 -18.12 10.80 -17.30
N MET A 109 -17.14 11.05 -16.42
CA MET A 109 -17.23 12.07 -15.37
C MET A 109 -17.16 13.52 -15.92
N ASP A 110 -17.86 14.44 -15.27
CA ASP A 110 -17.70 15.89 -15.49
C ASP A 110 -16.39 16.37 -14.85
N VAL A 111 -15.38 16.56 -15.70
CA VAL A 111 -14.04 17.03 -15.32
C VAL A 111 -14.07 18.38 -14.61
N ARG A 112 -14.96 19.31 -15.00
CA ARG A 112 -15.02 20.64 -14.36
C ARG A 112 -15.62 20.54 -12.97
N ARG A 113 -16.64 19.70 -12.80
CA ARG A 113 -17.24 19.45 -11.50
C ARG A 113 -16.26 18.77 -10.55
N TYR A 114 -15.63 17.68 -10.99
CA TYR A 114 -14.62 16.99 -10.20
C TYR A 114 -13.42 17.89 -9.89
N GLY A 115 -12.96 18.70 -10.85
CA GLY A 115 -11.89 19.68 -10.62
C GLY A 115 -12.21 20.69 -9.51
N ARG A 116 -13.45 21.17 -9.40
CA ARG A 116 -13.88 22.05 -8.29
C ARG A 116 -13.88 21.32 -6.95
N LEU A 117 -14.32 20.06 -6.91
CA LEU A 117 -14.28 19.24 -5.71
C LEU A 117 -12.83 19.06 -5.24
N LEU A 118 -11.93 18.67 -6.15
CA LEU A 118 -10.50 18.51 -5.87
C LEU A 118 -9.83 19.81 -5.41
N ALA A 119 -10.19 20.96 -5.99
CA ALA A 119 -9.64 22.25 -5.57
C ALA A 119 -10.09 22.65 -4.16
N LYS A 120 -11.26 22.18 -3.71
CA LYS A 120 -11.78 22.46 -2.37
C LYS A 120 -11.09 21.63 -1.28
N CYS A 121 -10.78 20.36 -1.57
CA CYS A 121 -10.15 19.45 -0.59
C CYS A 121 -8.64 19.24 -0.80
N THR A 122 -8.09 19.66 -1.93
CA THR A 122 -6.66 19.57 -2.30
C THR A 122 -6.01 18.22 -1.92
N PRO A 123 -6.55 17.09 -2.41
CA PRO A 123 -6.15 15.78 -1.91
C PRO A 123 -4.71 15.46 -2.31
N LYS A 124 -3.94 15.00 -1.33
CA LYS A 124 -2.56 14.55 -1.48
C LYS A 124 -2.33 13.30 -0.63
N VAL A 125 -1.16 12.67 -0.80
CA VAL A 125 -0.74 11.62 0.13
C VAL A 125 -0.72 12.20 1.54
N ILE A 126 -1.42 11.53 2.45
CA ILE A 126 -1.53 11.91 3.86
C ILE A 126 -0.29 11.41 4.58
N GLU A 127 0.44 12.32 5.21
CA GLU A 127 1.70 12.07 5.91
C GLU A 127 1.63 12.42 7.41
N THR A 128 0.64 13.22 7.82
CA THR A 128 0.46 13.70 9.19
C THR A 128 -0.96 13.48 9.71
N GLU A 129 -1.14 13.59 11.03
CA GLU A 129 -2.44 13.43 11.67
C GLU A 129 -3.41 14.55 11.29
N ASP A 130 -2.93 15.79 11.26
CA ASP A 130 -3.75 16.95 10.88
C ASP A 130 -4.32 16.78 9.46
N GLU A 131 -3.51 16.29 8.52
CA GLU A 131 -3.96 15.98 7.15
C GLU A 131 -4.99 14.83 7.11
N ASN A 132 -4.88 13.88 8.05
CA ASN A 132 -5.84 12.79 8.20
C ASN A 132 -7.18 13.31 8.73
N GLU A 133 -7.17 14.14 9.76
CA GLU A 133 -8.36 14.78 10.32
C GLU A 133 -9.08 15.65 9.29
N GLU A 134 -8.34 16.43 8.50
CA GLU A 134 -8.90 17.24 7.40
C GLU A 134 -9.61 16.35 6.36
N ALA A 135 -8.97 15.24 5.97
CA ALA A 135 -9.57 14.31 5.02
C ALA A 135 -10.81 13.60 5.60
N LEU A 136 -10.76 13.20 6.87
CA LEU A 136 -11.88 12.57 7.59
C LEU A 136 -13.09 13.49 7.67
N ALA A 137 -12.90 14.78 7.96
CA ALA A 137 -13.98 15.76 7.99
C ALA A 137 -14.71 15.88 6.65
N VAL A 138 -13.97 15.81 5.52
CA VAL A 138 -14.58 15.80 4.18
C VAL A 138 -15.38 14.52 3.95
N VAL A 139 -14.83 13.36 4.32
CA VAL A 139 -15.51 12.07 4.21
C VAL A 139 -16.81 12.05 5.03
N GLU A 140 -16.77 12.53 6.28
CA GLU A 140 -17.94 12.62 7.16
C GLU A 140 -19.01 13.53 6.55
N SER A 141 -18.63 14.70 6.03
CA SER A 141 -19.55 15.62 5.36
C SER A 141 -20.22 15.01 4.13
N LEU A 142 -19.52 14.15 3.37
CA LEU A 142 -20.12 13.44 2.23
C LEU A 142 -21.03 12.30 2.70
N MET A 143 -20.58 11.49 3.65
CA MET A 143 -21.30 10.31 4.11
C MET A 143 -22.58 10.63 4.89
N SER A 144 -22.59 11.73 5.65
CA SER A 144 -23.76 12.21 6.39
C SER A 144 -24.98 12.55 5.51
N ARG A 145 -24.77 12.76 4.19
CA ARG A 145 -25.86 12.99 3.23
C ARG A 145 -26.54 11.70 2.78
N GLY A 146 -25.87 10.55 2.91
CA GLY A 146 -26.35 9.25 2.43
C GLY A 146 -25.98 8.96 0.97
N GLU A 147 -25.80 7.68 0.65
CA GLU A 147 -25.25 7.20 -0.63
C GLU A 147 -26.10 7.61 -1.85
N ALA A 148 -27.42 7.66 -1.70
CA ALA A 148 -28.35 8.04 -2.77
C ALA A 148 -28.20 9.51 -3.21
N ASP A 149 -27.65 10.38 -2.35
CA ASP A 149 -27.52 11.81 -2.58
C ASP A 149 -26.12 12.21 -3.07
N LEU A 150 -25.21 11.23 -3.25
CA LEU A 150 -23.89 11.43 -3.81
C LEU A 150 -23.90 11.11 -5.30
N ASP A 151 -23.50 12.09 -6.11
CA ASP A 151 -23.32 11.86 -7.53
C ASP A 151 -21.94 11.28 -7.87
N THR A 152 -21.71 11.00 -9.15
CA THR A 152 -20.55 10.25 -9.63
C THR A 152 -19.22 10.89 -9.21
N GLU A 153 -19.07 12.22 -9.31
CA GLU A 153 -17.80 12.85 -8.93
C GLU A 153 -17.59 12.93 -7.41
N GLU A 154 -18.67 13.00 -6.61
CA GLU A 154 -18.57 12.94 -5.15
C GLU A 154 -18.22 11.52 -4.67
N GLN A 155 -18.80 10.49 -5.29
CA GLN A 155 -18.43 9.09 -5.06
C GLN A 155 -16.96 8.83 -5.45
N ALA A 156 -16.50 9.40 -6.57
CA ALA A 156 -15.10 9.30 -6.98
C ALA A 156 -14.15 9.97 -5.97
N LEU A 157 -14.52 11.15 -5.45
CA LEU A 157 -13.74 11.82 -4.40
C LEU A 157 -13.71 11.00 -3.11
N LEU A 158 -14.86 10.47 -2.70
CA LEU A 158 -14.97 9.63 -1.51
C LEU A 158 -14.05 8.41 -1.60
N GLY A 159 -14.04 7.72 -2.74
CA GLY A 159 -13.14 6.59 -2.98
C GLY A 159 -11.66 6.97 -2.95
N LEU A 160 -11.30 8.12 -3.51
CA LEU A 160 -9.94 8.67 -3.45
C LEU A 160 -9.52 8.94 -2.01
N LEU A 161 -10.30 9.72 -1.26
CA LEU A 161 -9.99 10.09 0.12
C LEU A 161 -9.94 8.87 1.04
N GLY A 162 -10.90 7.95 0.92
CA GLY A 162 -10.91 6.71 1.69
C GLY A 162 -9.65 5.87 1.46
N THR A 163 -9.15 5.81 0.21
CA THR A 163 -7.89 5.11 -0.09
C THR A 163 -6.69 5.80 0.56
N LEU A 164 -6.65 7.13 0.56
CA LEU A 164 -5.54 7.90 1.15
C LEU A 164 -5.53 7.78 2.68
N ILE A 165 -6.70 7.91 3.32
CA ILE A 165 -6.90 7.72 4.76
C ILE A 165 -6.50 6.31 5.16
N GLU A 166 -7.03 5.28 4.50
CA GLU A 166 -6.71 3.88 4.82
C GLU A 166 -5.21 3.61 4.69
N GLN A 167 -4.55 4.17 3.68
CA GLN A 167 -3.11 4.03 3.49
C GLN A 167 -2.32 4.67 4.65
N PHE A 168 -2.72 5.86 5.09
CA PHE A 168 -2.10 6.54 6.23
C PHE A 168 -2.36 5.80 7.54
N GLU A 169 -3.62 5.49 7.85
CA GLU A 169 -4.01 4.83 9.10
C GLU A 169 -3.35 3.45 9.25
N LYS A 170 -3.23 2.65 8.17
CA LYS A 170 -2.48 1.38 8.24
C LYS A 170 -1.03 1.54 8.69
N LYS A 171 -0.42 2.70 8.43
CA LYS A 171 0.96 3.03 8.80
C LYS A 171 1.04 3.71 10.17
N ALA A 172 0.14 4.66 10.45
CA ALA A 172 0.11 5.45 11.68
C ALA A 172 -0.49 4.65 12.85
N TYR A 173 -1.53 3.88 12.56
CA TYR A 173 -2.27 2.99 13.45
C TYR A 173 -2.18 1.55 12.96
N PRO A 174 -0.98 0.94 12.92
CA PRO A 174 -0.90 -0.48 12.64
C PRO A 174 -1.80 -1.19 13.64
N LEU A 175 -2.72 -2.02 13.16
CA LEU A 175 -3.52 -2.91 14.01
C LEU A 175 -2.53 -3.54 14.99
N SER A 176 -2.66 -3.21 16.28
CA SER A 176 -1.75 -3.69 17.32
C SER A 176 -1.86 -5.21 17.44
N GLY A 177 -1.17 -5.93 16.57
CA GLY A 177 -0.61 -7.26 16.83
C GLY A 177 0.75 -7.09 17.49
N GLY A 178 0.83 -6.25 18.53
CA GLY A 178 2.10 -5.82 19.13
C GLY A 178 2.00 -5.27 20.56
N ASP A 179 0.82 -4.77 20.98
CA ASP A 179 0.52 -4.60 22.41
C ASP A 179 -0.64 -5.52 22.83
N PRO A 180 -0.34 -6.82 23.10
CA PRO A 180 -1.29 -7.76 23.68
C PRO A 180 -1.96 -7.24 24.95
N VAL A 181 -1.27 -6.39 25.72
CA VAL A 181 -1.78 -5.85 26.97
C VAL A 181 -2.75 -4.70 26.71
N GLY A 182 -2.42 -3.79 25.78
CA GLY A 182 -3.32 -2.73 25.33
C GLY A 182 -4.61 -3.28 24.71
N ALA A 183 -4.51 -4.34 23.88
CA ALA A 183 -5.68 -5.03 23.35
C ALA A 183 -6.56 -5.63 24.47
N LEU A 184 -5.92 -6.21 25.49
CA LEU A 184 -6.62 -6.73 26.66
C LEU A 184 -7.30 -5.62 27.47
N GLU A 185 -6.65 -4.48 27.67
CA GLU A 185 -7.19 -3.31 28.39
C GLU A 185 -8.46 -2.77 27.70
N VAL A 186 -8.43 -2.62 26.37
CA VAL A 186 -9.60 -2.19 25.57
C VAL A 186 -10.76 -3.18 25.68
N LEU A 187 -10.47 -4.48 25.60
CA LEU A 187 -11.49 -5.52 25.69
C LEU A 187 -12.07 -5.64 27.11
N MET A 188 -11.26 -5.42 28.14
CA MET A 188 -11.72 -5.34 29.52
C MET A 188 -12.64 -4.13 29.73
N ALA A 189 -12.25 -2.95 29.21
CA ALA A 189 -13.06 -1.74 29.30
C ALA A 189 -14.41 -1.92 28.60
N GLY A 190 -14.44 -2.45 27.39
CA GLY A 190 -15.67 -2.67 26.61
C GLY A 190 -16.64 -3.69 27.23
N LYS A 191 -16.15 -4.60 28.08
CA LYS A 191 -16.98 -5.59 28.81
C LYS A 191 -17.14 -5.27 30.31
N CYS A 192 -16.69 -4.10 30.76
CA CYS A 192 -16.69 -3.69 32.18
C CYS A 192 -16.02 -4.72 33.13
N LEU A 193 -14.97 -5.40 32.66
CA LEU A 193 -14.26 -6.41 33.42
C LEU A 193 -13.11 -5.81 34.23
N ARG A 194 -12.86 -6.40 35.40
CA ARG A 194 -11.73 -6.05 36.27
C ARG A 194 -10.66 -7.13 36.19
N ALA A 195 -9.44 -6.80 36.61
CA ALA A 195 -8.32 -7.75 36.64
C ALA A 195 -8.63 -9.04 37.42
N VAL A 196 -9.52 -8.95 38.42
CA VAL A 196 -9.95 -10.09 39.23
C VAL A 196 -10.78 -11.11 38.44
N ASP A 197 -11.46 -10.67 37.38
CA ASP A 197 -12.37 -11.50 36.58
C ASP A 197 -11.61 -12.35 35.55
N LEU A 198 -10.34 -12.00 35.26
CA LEU A 198 -9.46 -12.76 34.36
C LEU A 198 -8.56 -13.75 35.09
N ALA A 199 -8.66 -13.84 36.42
CA ALA A 199 -7.77 -14.67 37.22
C ALA A 199 -7.89 -16.16 36.87
N GLU A 200 -9.09 -16.65 36.56
CA GLU A 200 -9.32 -18.04 36.13
C GLU A 200 -8.74 -18.32 34.74
N THR A 201 -8.88 -17.37 33.81
CA THR A 201 -8.41 -17.49 32.43
C THR A 201 -6.88 -17.45 32.35
N LEU A 202 -6.25 -16.55 33.11
CA LEU A 202 -4.81 -16.27 33.06
C LEU A 202 -3.99 -16.96 34.17
N GLY A 203 -4.67 -17.57 35.15
CA GLY A 203 -4.12 -18.48 36.16
C GLY A 203 -4.14 -17.94 37.59
N SER A 204 -3.81 -16.67 37.81
CA SER A 204 -3.91 -16.05 39.14
C SER A 204 -4.03 -14.52 39.07
N ARG A 205 -4.62 -13.89 40.09
CA ARG A 205 -4.71 -12.42 40.19
C ARG A 205 -3.35 -11.72 40.13
N ALA A 206 -2.33 -12.29 40.77
CA ALA A 206 -0.96 -11.77 40.72
C ALA A 206 -0.43 -11.76 39.28
N LYS A 207 -0.65 -12.86 38.54
CA LYS A 207 -0.22 -12.99 37.15
C LYS A 207 -0.98 -12.04 36.21
N VAL A 208 -2.27 -11.79 36.45
CA VAL A 208 -3.03 -10.79 35.68
C VAL A 208 -2.46 -9.40 35.92
N SER A 209 -2.17 -9.04 37.17
CA SER A 209 -1.59 -7.73 37.51
C SER A 209 -0.19 -7.53 36.88
N GLU A 210 0.65 -8.56 36.88
CA GLU A 210 1.96 -8.54 36.21
C GLU A 210 1.84 -8.35 34.69
N ILE A 211 0.83 -8.96 34.06
CA ILE A 211 0.55 -8.82 32.63
C ILE A 211 0.05 -7.41 32.33
N LEU A 212 -0.95 -6.90 33.06
CA LEU A 212 -1.50 -5.55 32.85
C LEU A 212 -0.45 -4.46 33.09
N SER A 213 0.46 -4.66 34.04
CA SER A 213 1.59 -3.77 34.27
C SER A 213 2.76 -3.97 33.29
N ARG A 214 2.59 -4.80 32.24
CA ARG A 214 3.59 -5.12 31.21
C ARG A 214 4.90 -5.72 31.76
N LYS A 215 4.90 -6.16 33.02
CA LYS A 215 6.03 -6.87 33.66
C LYS A 215 6.18 -8.30 33.14
N ARG A 216 5.12 -8.85 32.54
CA ARG A 216 5.10 -10.21 32.00
C ARG A 216 4.35 -10.25 30.67
N PRO A 217 4.92 -10.86 29.61
CA PRO A 217 4.21 -10.99 28.33
C PRO A 217 3.09 -12.02 28.43
N ILE A 218 2.08 -11.89 27.54
CA ILE A 218 1.03 -12.89 27.35
C ILE A 218 1.61 -14.07 26.58
N SER A 219 1.48 -15.28 27.11
CA SER A 219 1.94 -16.50 26.41
C SER A 219 0.96 -16.91 25.30
N LYS A 220 1.41 -17.71 24.33
CA LYS A 220 0.55 -18.26 23.26
C LYS A 220 -0.69 -19.01 23.79
N ASP A 221 -0.54 -19.74 24.89
CA ASP A 221 -1.67 -20.44 25.53
C ASP A 221 -2.64 -19.46 26.20
N GLN A 222 -2.14 -18.40 26.82
CA GLN A 222 -2.97 -17.34 27.39
C GLN A 222 -3.69 -16.57 26.28
N ALA A 223 -3.02 -16.25 25.18
CA ALA A 223 -3.61 -15.63 24.01
C ALA A 223 -4.77 -16.45 23.43
N ARG A 224 -4.63 -17.79 23.37
CA ARG A 224 -5.72 -18.69 22.95
C ARG A 224 -6.93 -18.61 23.90
N LYS A 225 -6.69 -18.71 25.20
CA LYS A 225 -7.74 -18.62 26.23
C LYS A 225 -8.44 -17.26 26.23
N LEU A 226 -7.69 -16.17 26.05
CA LEU A 226 -8.25 -14.83 25.93
C LEU A 226 -9.05 -14.69 24.63
N GLY A 227 -8.57 -15.22 23.51
CA GLY A 227 -9.32 -15.26 22.26
C GLY A 227 -10.67 -15.95 22.40
N GLU A 228 -10.70 -17.12 23.06
CA GLU A 228 -11.94 -17.84 23.38
C GLU A 228 -12.86 -17.04 24.31
N PHE A 229 -12.32 -16.45 25.38
CA PHE A 229 -13.07 -15.69 26.37
C PHE A 229 -13.70 -14.41 25.78
N PHE A 230 -12.93 -13.66 24.99
CA PHE A 230 -13.39 -12.42 24.35
C PHE A 230 -14.10 -12.63 23.02
N LYS A 231 -14.06 -13.85 22.47
CA LYS A 231 -14.55 -14.21 21.13
C LYS A 231 -13.84 -13.41 20.02
N VAL A 232 -12.53 -13.26 20.14
CA VAL A 232 -11.66 -12.57 19.17
C VAL A 232 -10.52 -13.48 18.74
N SER A 233 -9.84 -13.14 17.64
CA SER A 233 -8.68 -13.91 17.19
C SER A 233 -7.57 -13.90 18.25
N PRO A 234 -6.95 -15.06 18.59
CA PRO A 234 -5.80 -15.12 19.48
C PRO A 234 -4.62 -14.24 19.00
N ALA A 235 -4.56 -13.91 17.71
CA ALA A 235 -3.56 -13.01 17.15
C ALA A 235 -3.60 -11.59 17.74
N ALA A 236 -4.71 -11.17 18.36
CA ALA A 236 -4.80 -9.90 19.07
C ALA A 236 -3.93 -9.86 20.35
N PHE A 237 -3.44 -11.01 20.82
CA PHE A 237 -2.68 -11.14 22.07
C PHE A 237 -1.30 -11.79 21.89
N ILE A 238 -0.78 -11.88 20.65
CA ILE A 238 0.51 -12.51 20.32
C ILE A 238 1.47 -11.47 19.75
#